data_AF-A0A7V3SNP3-F1
#
_entry.id   AF-A0A7V3SNP3-F1
#
_cell.length_a   1.000
_cell.length_b   1.000
_cell.length_c   1.000
_cell.angle_alpha   90.00
_cell.angle_beta   90.00
_cell.angle_gamma   90.00
#
_symmetry.space_group_name_H-M   'P 1'
#
loop_
_entity.id
_entity.type
_entity.pdbx_description
1 polymer ?
#
loop_
_entity_poly.entity_id
_entity_poly.type
_entity_poly.pdbx_seq_one_letter_code
_entity_poly.pdbx_strand_id
1 'polypeptide(L)'
;MKRIAVLGSTGSIGTQCLDVAARLTDRIQVIALAARRDHERLWQQAQHFGVRHVALVDEQAATALRERQPDWHVYAGDEGLQAIATLPEVD
;
A
#
# COMPACT_ATOMS: atom_id res chain seq x y z
N MET A 1 -15.66 -11.46 -0.83
CA MET A 1 -14.52 -10.72 -1.40
C MET A 1 -13.55 -10.48 -0.27
N LYS A 2 -12.28 -10.86 -0.40
CA LYS A 2 -11.26 -10.68 0.63
C LYS A 2 -10.54 -9.35 0.43
N ARG A 3 -10.42 -8.57 1.48
CA ARG A 3 -9.77 -7.26 1.49
C ARG A 3 -8.40 -7.40 2.12
N ILE A 4 -7.35 -7.16 1.35
CA ILE A 4 -5.98 -7.42 1.79
C ILE A 4 -5.14 -6.14 1.85
N ALA A 5 -4.19 -6.14 2.79
CA ALA A 5 -3.06 -5.23 2.80
C ALA A 5 -1.80 -5.96 2.32
N VAL A 6 -1.00 -5.32 1.46
CA VAL A 6 0.26 -5.89 0.97
C VAL A 6 1.44 -5.12 1.55
N LEU A 7 2.12 -5.73 2.53
CA LEU A 7 3.32 -5.17 3.15
C LEU A 7 4.56 -5.52 2.30
N GLY A 8 5.35 -4.51 1.94
CA GLY A 8 6.48 -4.69 1.04
C GLY A 8 6.05 -4.84 -0.43
N SER A 9 5.01 -4.12 -0.86
CA SER A 9 4.40 -4.20 -2.19
C SER A 9 5.35 -3.92 -3.35
N THR A 10 6.44 -3.18 -3.09
CA THR A 10 7.46 -2.81 -4.08
C THR A 10 8.63 -3.81 -4.15
N GLY A 11 8.68 -4.80 -3.25
CA GLY A 11 9.63 -5.90 -3.30
C GLY A 11 9.14 -7.07 -4.17
N SER A 12 9.99 -8.05 -4.45
CA SER A 12 9.69 -9.15 -5.39
C SER A 12 8.41 -9.93 -5.03
N ILE A 13 8.23 -10.28 -3.75
CA ILE A 13 7.04 -11.03 -3.30
C ILE A 13 5.79 -10.14 -3.38
N GLY A 14 5.90 -8.88 -2.96
CA GLY A 14 4.80 -7.92 -3.03
C GLY A 14 4.33 -7.68 -4.46
N THR A 15 5.25 -7.54 -5.42
CA THR A 15 4.90 -7.33 -6.83
C THR A 15 4.22 -8.56 -7.43
N GLN A 16 4.73 -9.76 -7.13
CA GLN A 16 4.11 -11.01 -7.57
C GLN A 16 2.72 -11.20 -6.94
N CYS A 17 2.56 -10.83 -5.67
CA CYS A 17 1.27 -10.86 -4.98
C CYS A 17 0.26 -9.94 -5.68
N LEU A 18 0.67 -8.71 -6.03
CA LEU A 18 -0.18 -7.77 -6.77
C LEU A 18 -0.53 -8.27 -8.16
N ASP A 19 0.40 -8.91 -8.87
CA ASP A 19 0.12 -9.52 -10.18
C ASP A 19 -0.94 -10.64 -10.09
N VAL A 20 -1.00 -11.37 -8.98
CA VAL A 20 -2.03 -12.36 -8.72
C VAL A 20 -3.35 -11.68 -8.35
N ALA A 21 -3.31 -10.67 -7.48
CA ALA A 21 -4.50 -9.91 -7.08
C ALA A 21 -5.19 -9.24 -8.28
N ALA A 22 -4.42 -8.69 -9.23
CA ALA A 22 -4.93 -8.09 -10.46
C ALA A 22 -5.66 -9.09 -11.38
N ARG A 23 -5.39 -10.39 -11.26
CA ARG A 23 -6.07 -11.46 -12.01
C ARG A 23 -7.28 -12.04 -11.27
N LEU A 24 -7.44 -11.72 -9.98
CA LEU A 24 -8.47 -12.27 -9.10
C LEU A 24 -9.37 -11.16 -8.55
N THR A 25 -9.70 -10.16 -9.37
CA THR A 25 -10.46 -8.97 -8.97
C THR A 25 -11.89 -9.27 -8.51
N ASP A 26 -12.43 -10.44 -8.83
CA ASP A 26 -13.72 -10.95 -8.33
C ASP A 26 -13.62 -11.50 -6.89
N ARG A 27 -12.41 -11.80 -6.41
CA ARG A 27 -12.16 -12.44 -5.13
C ARG A 27 -11.35 -11.60 -4.16
N ILE A 28 -10.43 -10.80 -4.66
CA ILE A 28 -9.44 -10.04 -3.89
C ILE A 28 -9.61 -8.55 -4.20
N GLN A 29 -9.66 -7.75 -3.14
CA GLN A 29 -9.55 -6.30 -3.20
C GLN A 29 -8.31 -5.88 -2.43
N VAL A 30 -7.36 -5.23 -3.09
CA VAL A 30 -6.24 -4.58 -2.42
C VAL A 30 -6.76 -3.26 -1.85
N ILE A 31 -6.68 -3.08 -0.53
CA ILE A 31 -7.18 -1.86 0.14
C ILE A 31 -6.08 -1.03 0.78
N ALA A 32 -4.90 -1.62 0.98
CA ALA A 32 -3.75 -0.93 1.55
C ALA A 32 -2.43 -1.50 1.01
N LEU A 33 -1.43 -0.63 0.86
CA LEU A 33 -0.10 -1.00 0.37
C LEU A 33 0.97 -0.42 1.28
N ALA A 34 2.09 -1.12 1.46
CA ALA A 34 3.22 -0.55 2.17
C ALA A 34 4.55 -0.87 1.51
N ALA A 35 5.50 0.04 1.63
CA ALA A 35 6.86 -0.13 1.15
C ALA A 35 7.88 0.46 2.13
N ARG A 36 9.17 0.22 1.89
CA ARG A 36 10.23 0.83 2.71
C ARG A 36 10.44 2.30 2.34
N ARG A 37 10.89 2.58 1.11
CA ARG A 37 11.27 3.95 0.65
C ARG A 37 10.87 4.30 -0.78
N ASP A 38 10.48 3.30 -1.58
CA ASP A 38 10.17 3.45 -3.00
C ASP A 38 8.75 4.01 -3.18
N HIS A 39 8.58 5.29 -2.85
CA HIS A 39 7.31 5.98 -2.89
C HIS A 39 6.76 6.16 -4.32
N GLU A 40 7.62 6.25 -5.33
CA GLU A 40 7.20 6.35 -6.73
C GLU A 40 6.48 5.08 -7.17
N ARG A 41 7.11 3.91 -6.94
CA ARG A 41 6.50 2.63 -7.29
C ARG A 41 5.26 2.35 -6.45
N LEU A 42 5.30 2.69 -5.16
CA LEU A 42 4.13 2.57 -4.28
C LEU A 42 2.96 3.42 -4.78
N TRP A 43 3.22 4.66 -5.21
CA TRP A 43 2.22 5.56 -5.79
C TRP A 43 1.61 4.97 -7.07
N GLN A 44 2.42 4.45 -8.00
CA GLN A 44 1.93 3.81 -9.23
C GLN A 44 1.04 2.61 -8.93
N GLN A 45 1.46 1.76 -7.99
CA GLN A 45 0.67 0.60 -7.55
C GLN A 45 -0.66 1.07 -6.92
N ALA A 46 -0.62 2.04 -6.02
CA ALA A 46 -1.81 2.54 -5.35
C ALA A 46 -2.82 3.16 -6.33
N GLN A 47 -2.35 3.90 -7.34
CA GLN A 47 -3.21 4.40 -8.43
C GLN A 47 -3.84 3.25 -9.24
N HIS A 48 -3.05 2.24 -9.61
CA HIS A 48 -3.54 1.08 -10.37
C HIS A 48 -4.65 0.31 -9.65
N PHE A 49 -4.50 0.10 -8.34
CA PHE A 49 -5.46 -0.63 -7.52
C PHE A 49 -6.56 0.27 -6.89
N GLY A 50 -6.51 1.58 -7.09
CA GLY A 50 -7.43 2.53 -6.45
C GLY A 50 -7.30 2.59 -4.92
N VAL A 51 -6.10 2.31 -4.40
CA VAL A 51 -5.79 2.29 -2.96
C VAL A 51 -5.50 3.70 -2.47
N ARG A 52 -6.05 4.04 -1.30
CA ARG A 52 -5.82 5.34 -0.63
C ARG A 52 -5.08 5.23 0.70
N HIS A 53 -4.93 4.02 1.25
CA HIS A 53 -4.13 3.76 2.46
C HIS A 53 -2.75 3.24 2.07
N VAL A 54 -1.72 4.02 2.34
CA VAL A 54 -0.34 3.68 1.99
C VAL A 54 0.62 3.94 3.15
N ALA A 55 1.57 3.04 3.40
CA ALA A 55 2.58 3.23 4.45
C ALA A 55 4.00 3.18 3.87
N LEU A 56 4.85 4.07 4.34
CA LEU A 56 6.28 4.08 4.04
C LEU A 56 7.07 4.07 5.34
N VAL A 57 7.97 3.11 5.49
CA VAL A 57 8.86 3.05 6.67
C VAL A 57 9.78 4.27 6.71
N ASP A 58 10.26 4.71 5.55
CA ASP A 58 11.05 5.92 5.40
C ASP A 58 10.17 7.17 5.48
N GLU A 59 10.39 7.98 6.51
CA GLU A 59 9.57 9.18 6.78
C GLU A 59 9.70 10.26 5.69
N GLN A 60 10.87 10.38 5.05
CA GLN A 60 11.08 11.36 3.98
C GLN A 60 10.28 10.95 2.75
N ALA A 61 10.33 9.67 2.38
CA ALA A 61 9.51 9.11 1.32
C ALA A 61 8.01 9.26 1.62
N ALA A 62 7.59 9.03 2.87
CA ALA A 62 6.21 9.23 3.29
C ALA A 62 5.77 10.69 3.14
N THR A 63 6.64 11.63 3.53
CA THR A 63 6.39 13.07 3.38
C THR A 63 6.25 13.47 1.92
N ALA A 64 7.17 13.04 1.05
CA ALA A 64 7.11 13.29 -0.38
C ALA A 64 5.82 12.75 -1.02
N LEU A 65 5.37 11.56 -0.61
CA LEU A 65 4.12 10.99 -1.10
C LEU A 65 2.89 11.77 -0.60
N ARG A 66 2.90 12.23 0.65
CA ARG A 66 1.82 13.02 1.23
C ARG A 66 1.69 14.39 0.54
N GLU A 67 2.80 15.04 0.22
CA GLU A 67 2.81 16.29 -0.55
C GLU A 67 2.26 16.09 -1.96
N ARG A 68 2.61 14.96 -2.60
CA ARG A 68 2.12 14.62 -3.94
C ARG A 68 0.64 14.21 -3.97
N GLN A 69 0.14 13.59 -2.91
CA GLN A 69 -1.24 13.10 -2.80
C GLN A 69 -1.84 13.48 -1.44
N PRO A 70 -2.28 14.75 -1.26
CA PRO A 70 -2.82 15.22 0.01
C PRO A 70 -4.09 14.49 0.47
N ASP A 71 -4.86 13.95 -0.49
CA ASP A 71 -6.12 13.23 -0.23
C ASP A 71 -5.91 11.76 0.19
N TRP A 72 -4.67 11.30 0.28
CA TRP A 72 -4.34 9.92 0.65
C TRP A 72 -4.03 9.78 2.14
N HIS A 73 -4.37 8.64 2.71
CA HIS A 73 -3.96 8.25 4.05
C HIS A 73 -2.54 7.68 3.99
N VAL A 74 -1.56 8.57 4.09
CA VAL A 74 -0.13 8.22 4.09
C VAL A 74 0.36 8.05 5.54
N TYR A 75 0.68 6.82 5.91
CA TYR A 75 1.29 6.46 7.19
C TYR A 75 2.82 6.40 7.06
N ALA A 76 3.53 6.64 8.15
CA ALA A 76 4.99 6.70 8.18
C ALA A 76 5.56 5.84 9.32
N GLY A 77 6.80 5.38 9.17
CA GLY A 77 7.51 4.62 10.19
C GLY A 77 6.97 3.21 10.42
N ASP A 78 7.48 2.57 11.47
CA ASP A 78 7.07 1.22 11.86
C ASP A 78 5.64 1.20 12.41
N GLU A 79 5.21 2.27 13.09
CA GLU A 79 3.84 2.47 13.53
C GLU A 79 2.87 2.53 12.34
N GLY A 80 3.31 3.12 11.22
CA GLY A 80 2.52 3.17 10.00
C GLY A 80 2.30 1.79 9.36
N LEU A 81 3.29 0.89 9.44
CA LEU A 81 3.12 -0.50 9.02
C LEU A 81 2.10 -1.22 9.90
N GLN A 82 2.18 -1.04 11.22
CA GLN A 82 1.23 -1.63 12.17
C GLN A 82 -0.18 -1.14 11.88
N ALA A 83 -0.37 0.18 11.72
CA ALA A 83 -1.67 0.78 11.44
C ALA A 83 -2.32 0.20 10.17
N ILE A 84 -1.55 0.03 9.09
CA ILE A 84 -2.06 -0.59 7.85
C ILE A 84 -2.36 -2.08 8.03
N ALA A 85 -1.51 -2.81 8.74
CA ALA A 85 -1.71 -4.23 8.98
C ALA A 85 -2.95 -4.53 9.85
N THR A 86 -3.39 -3.56 10.65
CA THR A 86 -4.53 -3.67 11.57
C THR A 86 -5.73 -2.82 11.17
N LEU A 87 -5.82 -2.40 9.90
CA LEU A 87 -7.02 -1.70 9.43
C LEU A 87 -8.25 -2.60 9.65
N PRO A 88 -9.34 -2.10 10.26
CA PRO A 88 -10.55 -2.90 10.52
C PRO A 88 -11.16 -3.51 9.25
N GLU A 89 -10.86 -2.89 8.11
CA GLU A 89 -11.29 -3.33 6.79
C GLU A 89 -10.50 -4.49 6.20
N VAL A 90 -9.34 -4.83 6.75
CA VAL A 90 -8.46 -5.92 6.27
C VAL A 90 -8.92 -7.25 6.89
N ASP A 91 -9.08 -8.27 6.04
CA ASP A 91 -9.45 -9.65 6.42
C ASP A 91 -8.25 -10.53 6.77
#